data_AF-A0A6V1SRA5-F1
#
_entry.id   AF-A0A6V1SRA5-F1
#
_cell.length_a   1.000
_cell.length_b   1.000
_cell.length_c   1.000
_cell.angle_alpha   90.00
_cell.angle_beta   90.00
_cell.angle_gamma   90.00
#
_symmetry.space_group_name_H-M   'P 1'
#
loop_
_entity.id
_entity.type
_entity.pdbx_description
1 polymer ?
#
loop_
_entity_poly.entity_id
_entity_poly.type
_entity_poly.pdbx_seq_one_letter_code
_entity_poly.pdbx_strand_id
1 'polypeptide(L)'
;MHREDARLAKAHTLHPNQRTQQNMQTLSEHLTFGGTQRFLQHESSTIGLPMRFGLYLPPQPKALLVFLAGLTCTEETFAIKAGAQRLASTLGLALLTPDTSPRGAGVPGEADHWDFGVGAGFYLDATQPPWARHWRMESYLVDELTPLVQQHTGLTATGLCGHSMGGHGAL
;
A
#
# COMPACT_ATOMS: atom_id res chain seq x y z
N MET A 1 -60.16 -13.20 -6.24
CA MET A 1 -60.07 -11.83 -5.71
C MET A 1 -58.77 -11.75 -4.91
N HIS A 2 -57.71 -11.33 -5.60
CA HIS A 2 -56.32 -11.30 -5.11
C HIS A 2 -56.14 -10.21 -4.03
N ARG A 3 -55.38 -10.51 -2.98
CA ARG A 3 -54.65 -9.50 -2.21
C ARG A 3 -53.25 -10.03 -1.91
N GLU A 4 -52.28 -9.49 -2.64
CA GLU A 4 -50.85 -9.65 -2.40
C GLU A 4 -50.41 -8.73 -1.24
N ASP A 5 -49.66 -9.29 -0.30
CA ASP A 5 -48.99 -8.59 0.78
C ASP A 5 -47.74 -7.86 0.25
N ALA A 6 -47.89 -6.58 -0.09
CA ALA A 6 -46.76 -5.69 -0.38
C ALA A 6 -46.24 -5.05 0.92
N ARG A 7 -45.29 -5.71 1.60
CA ARG A 7 -44.48 -5.06 2.64
C ARG A 7 -43.41 -4.19 1.99
N LEU A 8 -43.58 -2.88 2.14
CA LEU A 8 -42.61 -1.84 1.79
C LEU A 8 -41.26 -2.10 2.50
N ALA A 9 -40.23 -2.42 1.71
CA ALA A 9 -38.85 -2.27 2.13
C ALA A 9 -38.50 -0.78 2.15
N LYS A 10 -38.15 -0.25 3.33
CA LYS A 10 -37.62 1.09 3.48
C LYS A 10 -36.27 1.17 2.77
N ALA A 11 -36.20 1.95 1.71
CA ALA A 11 -34.94 2.36 1.10
C ALA A 11 -34.12 3.15 2.14
N HIS A 12 -33.03 2.57 2.62
CA HIS A 12 -32.03 3.33 3.35
C HIS A 12 -31.31 4.25 2.37
N THR A 13 -31.70 5.52 2.40
CA THR A 13 -31.02 6.61 1.70
C THR A 13 -29.61 6.75 2.27
N LEU A 14 -28.59 6.45 1.46
CA LEU A 14 -27.20 6.73 1.79
C LEU A 14 -26.99 8.25 1.86
N HIS A 15 -26.42 8.71 2.98
CA HIS A 15 -26.09 10.13 3.18
C HIS A 15 -24.93 10.57 2.26
N PRO A 16 -25.03 11.72 1.57
CA PRO A 16 -24.05 12.16 0.57
C PRO A 16 -22.87 12.92 1.20
N ASN A 17 -22.10 12.27 2.10
CA ASN A 17 -20.89 12.87 2.69
C ASN A 17 -19.63 11.98 2.62
N GLN A 18 -19.48 11.18 1.56
CA GLN A 18 -18.29 10.37 1.27
C GLN A 18 -17.45 10.92 0.10
N ARG A 19 -17.37 12.25 -0.08
CA ARG A 19 -16.45 12.82 -1.07
C ARG A 19 -15.04 12.88 -0.46
N THR A 20 -14.16 12.09 -1.07
CA THR A 20 -12.72 11.86 -0.82
C THR A 20 -12.35 10.87 0.30
N GLN A 21 -12.92 9.65 0.28
CA GLN A 21 -12.12 8.47 0.64
C GLN A 21 -11.37 8.06 -0.64
N GLN A 22 -10.04 8.20 -0.65
CA GLN A 22 -9.22 7.52 -1.66
C GLN A 22 -9.52 6.02 -1.53
N ASN A 23 -10.15 5.44 -2.55
CA ASN A 23 -10.77 4.12 -2.45
C ASN A 23 -9.67 3.05 -2.49
N MET A 24 -9.36 2.43 -1.35
CA MET A 24 -8.43 1.30 -1.28
C MET A 24 -9.18 -0.01 -1.51
N GLN A 25 -8.81 -0.73 -2.56
CA GLN A 25 -9.35 -2.05 -2.86
C GLN A 25 -8.51 -3.13 -2.17
N THR A 26 -9.14 -3.96 -1.34
CA THR A 26 -8.49 -5.18 -0.84
C THR A 26 -8.40 -6.22 -1.97
N LEU A 27 -7.19 -6.66 -2.28
CA LEU A 27 -6.92 -7.72 -3.26
C LEU A 27 -6.95 -9.10 -2.60
N SER A 28 -6.38 -9.21 -1.41
CA SER A 28 -6.37 -10.44 -0.60
C SER A 28 -6.19 -10.13 0.88
N GLU A 29 -6.59 -11.09 1.72
CA GLU A 29 -6.55 -10.98 3.18
C GLU A 29 -6.25 -12.34 3.82
N HIS A 30 -5.39 -12.33 4.85
CA HIS A 30 -4.97 -13.53 5.57
C HIS A 30 -4.90 -13.26 7.07
N LEU A 31 -5.54 -14.10 7.88
CA LEU A 31 -5.38 -14.09 9.33
C LEU A 31 -4.00 -14.65 9.71
N THR A 32 -3.26 -13.93 10.55
CA THR A 32 -1.93 -14.36 10.98
C THR A 32 -1.53 -13.74 12.32
N PHE A 33 -1.05 -14.58 13.25
CA PHE A 33 -0.62 -14.20 14.60
C PHE A 33 -1.61 -13.28 15.35
N GLY A 34 -2.90 -13.57 15.24
CA GLY A 34 -3.99 -12.80 15.87
C GLY A 34 -4.35 -11.48 15.16
N GLY A 35 -3.55 -11.06 14.18
CA GLY A 35 -3.83 -9.92 13.32
C GLY A 35 -4.23 -10.33 11.91
N THR A 36 -4.23 -9.35 11.01
CA THR A 36 -4.65 -9.53 9.62
C THR A 36 -3.62 -8.92 8.68
N GLN A 37 -3.09 -9.73 7.76
CA GLN A 37 -2.29 -9.26 6.63
C GLN A 37 -3.22 -9.01 5.44
N ARG A 38 -3.18 -7.82 4.87
CA ARG A 38 -3.87 -7.46 3.64
C ARG A 38 -2.87 -7.09 2.56
N PHE A 39 -3.24 -7.33 1.31
CA PHE A 39 -2.64 -6.71 0.14
C PHE A 39 -3.71 -5.86 -0.52
N LEU A 40 -3.41 -4.59 -0.73
CA LEU A 40 -4.35 -3.57 -1.19
C LEU A 40 -3.82 -2.89 -2.44
N GLN A 41 -4.74 -2.28 -3.18
CA GLN A 41 -4.45 -1.41 -4.32
C GLN A 41 -5.18 -0.08 -4.13
N HIS A 42 -4.56 1.02 -4.57
CA HIS A 42 -5.21 2.31 -4.69
C HIS A 42 -4.72 3.04 -5.94
N GLU A 43 -5.51 3.99 -6.43
CA GLU A 43 -5.14 4.84 -7.55
C GLU A 43 -4.20 5.94 -7.06
N SER A 44 -2.90 5.82 -7.34
CA SER A 44 -1.92 6.81 -6.90
C SER A 44 -1.98 8.05 -7.79
N SER A 45 -2.23 9.19 -7.16
CA SER A 45 -2.17 10.51 -7.78
C SER A 45 -0.73 10.96 -8.06
N THR A 46 0.24 10.56 -7.24
CA THR A 46 1.65 10.92 -7.40
C THR A 46 2.31 10.16 -8.54
N ILE A 47 2.05 8.84 -8.60
CA ILE A 47 2.56 7.93 -9.63
C ILE A 47 1.70 8.00 -10.89
N GLY A 48 0.42 8.35 -10.78
CA GLY A 48 -0.52 8.41 -11.90
C GLY A 48 -0.95 7.02 -12.42
N LEU A 49 -0.76 5.97 -11.62
CA LEU A 49 -1.09 4.57 -11.93
C LEU A 49 -1.58 3.86 -10.65
N PRO A 50 -2.28 2.72 -10.75
CA PRO A 50 -2.60 1.91 -9.59
C PRO A 50 -1.34 1.41 -8.89
N MET A 51 -1.28 1.58 -7.58
CA MET A 51 -0.17 1.11 -6.73
C MET A 51 -0.65 0.11 -5.71
N ARG A 52 0.16 -0.92 -5.47
CA ARG A 52 -0.10 -1.95 -4.48
C ARG A 52 0.77 -1.78 -3.24
N PHE A 53 0.25 -2.24 -2.12
CA PHE A 53 0.99 -2.28 -0.85
C PHE A 53 0.40 -3.36 0.06
N GLY A 54 1.24 -3.88 0.95
CA GLY A 54 0.82 -4.75 2.04
C GLY A 54 0.58 -3.94 3.31
N LEU A 55 -0.43 -4.33 4.08
CA LEU A 55 -0.70 -3.79 5.40
C LEU A 55 -1.03 -4.92 6.38
N TYR A 56 -0.14 -5.14 7.35
CA TYR A 56 -0.42 -5.98 8.51
C TYR A 56 -0.97 -5.13 9.65
N LEU A 57 -2.14 -5.48 10.17
CA LEU A 57 -2.70 -4.90 11.38
C LEU A 57 -2.66 -5.94 12.52
N PRO A 58 -1.89 -5.70 13.59
CA PRO A 58 -1.91 -6.55 14.79
C PRO A 58 -3.22 -6.36 15.58
N PRO A 59 -3.52 -7.24 16.57
CA PRO A 59 -4.74 -7.11 17.39
C PRO A 59 -4.85 -5.76 18.13
N GLN A 60 -3.71 -5.18 18.52
CA GLN A 60 -3.62 -3.91 19.25
C GLN A 60 -2.54 -3.04 18.63
N PRO A 61 -2.84 -2.32 17.53
CA PRO A 61 -1.87 -1.49 16.84
C PRO A 61 -1.55 -0.23 17.64
N LYS A 62 -0.26 0.09 17.75
CA LYS A 62 0.29 1.22 18.52
C LYS A 62 1.12 2.16 17.67
N ALA A 63 1.85 1.63 16.69
CA ALA A 63 2.69 2.40 15.79
C ALA A 63 2.75 1.73 14.40
N LEU A 64 3.09 2.53 13.39
CA LEU A 64 3.32 2.08 12.02
C LEU A 64 4.82 1.86 11.80
N LEU A 65 5.18 0.75 11.17
CA LEU A 65 6.53 0.52 10.65
C LEU A 65 6.44 0.32 9.14
N VAL A 66 7.07 1.22 8.39
CA VAL A 66 7.20 1.12 6.95
C VAL A 66 8.46 0.32 6.63
N PHE A 67 8.32 -0.73 5.83
CA PHE A 67 9.45 -1.54 5.35
C PHE A 67 9.61 -1.40 3.83
N LEU A 68 10.75 -0.88 3.40
CA LEU A 68 11.10 -0.73 1.99
C LEU A 68 11.89 -1.95 1.50
N ALA A 69 11.38 -2.60 0.45
CA ALA A 69 12.01 -3.79 -0.13
C ALA A 69 13.12 -3.45 -1.14
N GLY A 70 13.92 -4.47 -1.51
CA GLY A 70 15.03 -4.31 -2.44
C GLY A 70 14.62 -4.41 -3.90
N LEU A 71 15.62 -4.46 -4.78
CA LEU A 71 15.44 -4.72 -6.21
C LEU A 71 14.61 -5.99 -6.44
N THR A 72 13.86 -6.00 -7.54
CA THR A 72 12.99 -7.10 -8.01
C THR A 72 11.86 -7.51 -7.07
N CYS A 73 11.72 -6.88 -5.90
CA CYS A 73 10.70 -7.23 -4.91
C CYS A 73 9.35 -6.56 -5.25
N THR A 74 8.33 -7.03 -4.53
CA THR A 74 6.96 -6.49 -4.53
C THR A 74 6.50 -6.24 -3.10
N GLU A 75 5.29 -5.70 -2.93
CA GLU A 75 4.61 -5.51 -1.65
C GLU A 75 4.47 -6.81 -0.82
N GLU A 76 4.47 -7.96 -1.50
CA GLU A 76 4.29 -9.28 -0.89
C GLU A 76 5.58 -9.85 -0.28
N THR A 77 6.73 -9.44 -0.79
CA THR A 77 8.00 -10.16 -0.54
C THR A 77 8.38 -10.20 0.93
N PHE A 78 8.32 -9.04 1.61
CA PHE A 78 8.62 -8.95 3.04
C PHE A 78 7.60 -9.70 3.88
N ALA A 79 6.31 -9.48 3.60
CA ALA A 79 5.22 -10.12 4.35
C ALA A 79 5.30 -11.65 4.30
N ILE A 80 5.67 -12.22 3.16
CA ILE A 80 5.75 -13.68 2.99
C ILE A 80 7.03 -14.26 3.59
N LYS A 81 8.18 -13.59 3.42
CA LYS A 81 9.50 -14.22 3.65
C LYS A 81 10.17 -13.81 4.95
N ALA A 82 9.83 -12.65 5.54
CA ALA A 82 10.55 -12.13 6.71
C ALA A 82 10.10 -12.75 8.04
N GLY A 83 8.88 -13.31 8.12
CA GLY A 83 8.32 -13.81 9.37
C GLY A 83 8.07 -12.74 10.45
N ALA A 84 7.95 -11.47 10.03
CA ALA A 84 7.90 -10.32 10.94
C ALA A 84 6.59 -10.21 11.73
N GLN A 85 5.47 -10.71 11.20
CA GLN A 85 4.14 -10.53 11.78
C GLN A 85 4.03 -11.07 13.22
N ARG A 86 4.75 -12.15 13.55
CA ARG A 86 4.74 -12.71 14.91
C ARG A 86 5.24 -11.71 15.94
N LEU A 87 6.37 -11.06 15.67
CA LEU A 87 6.95 -10.08 16.58
C LEU A 87 6.18 -8.76 16.51
N ALA A 88 5.76 -8.35 15.32
CA ALA A 88 4.95 -7.15 15.12
C ALA A 88 3.62 -7.22 15.91
N SER A 89 2.96 -8.39 15.94
CA SER A 89 1.78 -8.67 16.78
C SER A 89 2.07 -8.44 18.26
N THR A 90 3.18 -8.99 18.76
CA THR A 90 3.58 -8.87 20.17
C THR A 90 3.87 -7.42 20.57
N LEU A 91 4.49 -6.65 19.67
CA LEU A 91 4.89 -5.27 19.93
C LEU A 91 3.78 -4.25 19.64
N GLY A 92 2.72 -4.65 18.94
CA GLY A 92 1.68 -3.73 18.46
C GLY A 92 2.15 -2.87 17.28
N LEU A 93 3.02 -3.39 16.41
CA LEU A 93 3.47 -2.71 15.21
C LEU A 93 2.60 -3.11 14.01
N ALA A 94 1.93 -2.14 13.40
CA ALA A 94 1.39 -2.31 12.06
C ALA A 94 2.55 -2.27 11.06
N LEU A 95 2.52 -3.11 10.03
CA LEU A 95 3.57 -3.18 9.01
C LEU A 95 3.02 -2.70 7.67
N LEU A 96 3.63 -1.68 7.09
CA LEU A 96 3.33 -1.20 5.75
C LEU A 96 4.46 -1.59 4.79
N THR A 97 4.12 -2.30 3.72
CA THR A 97 5.07 -2.75 2.68
C THR A 97 4.66 -2.22 1.31
N PRO A 98 5.14 -1.04 0.88
CA PRO A 98 4.91 -0.54 -0.48
C PRO A 98 5.52 -1.46 -1.54
N ASP A 99 4.97 -1.43 -2.75
CA ASP A 99 5.68 -1.90 -3.93
C ASP A 99 6.95 -1.04 -4.21
N THR A 100 7.87 -1.55 -5.02
CA THR A 100 9.22 -1.01 -5.20
C THR A 100 9.35 -0.07 -6.40
N SER A 101 8.34 -0.01 -7.26
CA SER A 101 8.26 0.87 -8.43
C SER A 101 6.82 1.00 -8.91
N PRO A 102 6.52 1.95 -9.82
CA PRO A 102 5.32 1.89 -10.64
C PRO A 102 5.24 0.57 -11.43
N ARG A 103 4.01 0.15 -11.75
CA ARG A 103 3.73 -1.03 -12.58
C ARG A 103 2.82 -0.65 -13.74
N GLY A 104 3.09 -1.20 -14.94
CA GLY A 104 2.24 -1.00 -16.12
C GLY A 104 2.26 0.43 -16.67
N ALA A 105 3.40 1.12 -16.58
CA ALA A 105 3.54 2.47 -17.12
C ALA A 105 3.67 2.48 -18.65
N GLY A 106 4.04 1.34 -19.26
CA GLY A 106 4.18 1.21 -20.70
C GLY A 106 5.37 2.03 -21.25
N VAL A 107 6.35 2.33 -20.40
CA VAL A 107 7.57 3.00 -20.79
C VAL A 107 8.47 2.02 -21.56
N PRO A 108 8.98 2.37 -22.75
CA PRO A 108 9.92 1.51 -23.46
C PRO A 108 11.14 1.14 -22.60
N GLY A 109 11.40 -0.15 -22.47
CA GLY A 109 12.50 -0.69 -21.69
C GLY A 109 12.29 -0.76 -20.17
N GLU A 110 11.08 -0.49 -19.68
CA GLU A 110 10.80 -0.49 -18.23
C GLU A 110 11.04 -1.82 -17.53
N ALA A 111 11.08 -2.93 -18.26
CA ALA A 111 11.30 -4.27 -17.72
C ALA A 111 12.49 -5.00 -18.37
N ASP A 112 13.33 -4.31 -19.14
CA ASP A 112 14.45 -4.92 -19.88
C ASP A 112 15.59 -5.35 -18.93
N HIS A 113 15.72 -4.67 -17.79
CA HIS A 113 16.80 -4.86 -16.83
C HIS A 113 16.24 -5.04 -15.41
N TRP A 114 16.88 -5.91 -14.63
CA TRP A 114 16.46 -6.21 -13.25
C TRP A 114 16.83 -5.10 -12.25
N ASP A 115 17.82 -4.27 -12.61
CA ASP A 115 18.40 -3.21 -11.80
C ASP A 115 17.95 -1.80 -12.23
N PHE A 116 16.99 -1.70 -13.15
CA PHE A 116 16.45 -0.42 -13.63
C PHE A 116 14.98 -0.53 -14.05
N GLY A 117 14.18 0.51 -13.79
CA GLY A 117 12.77 0.54 -14.13
C GLY A 117 11.89 -0.23 -13.13
N VAL A 118 11.18 -1.25 -13.62
CA VAL A 118 10.17 -2.02 -12.88
C VAL A 118 10.85 -2.94 -11.86
N GLY A 119 10.45 -2.84 -10.59
CA GLY A 119 11.13 -3.50 -9.48
C GLY A 119 12.39 -2.77 -8.99
N ALA A 120 12.70 -1.60 -9.57
CA ALA A 120 13.94 -0.85 -9.34
C ALA A 120 13.68 0.66 -9.31
N GLY A 121 12.76 1.11 -8.45
CA GLY A 121 12.38 2.52 -8.35
C GLY A 121 13.38 3.39 -7.57
N PHE A 122 14.33 2.78 -6.86
CA PHE A 122 15.36 3.45 -6.03
C PHE A 122 14.87 4.45 -4.97
N TYR A 123 13.56 4.52 -4.74
CA TYR A 123 12.94 5.42 -3.75
C TYR A 123 13.29 6.90 -3.95
N LEU A 124 13.42 7.30 -5.22
CA LEU A 124 13.67 8.68 -5.63
C LEU A 124 12.55 9.19 -6.53
N ASP A 125 12.54 10.52 -6.74
CA ASP A 125 11.77 11.16 -7.78
C ASP A 125 12.63 11.37 -9.03
N ALA A 126 12.31 10.62 -10.10
CA ALA A 126 13.00 10.73 -11.37
C ALA A 126 12.73 12.10 -12.03
N THR A 127 13.75 12.68 -12.64
CA THR A 127 13.65 13.98 -13.34
C THR A 127 13.71 13.86 -14.86
N GLN A 128 14.21 12.73 -15.37
CA GLN A 128 14.42 12.53 -16.80
C GLN A 128 13.20 11.88 -17.45
N PRO A 129 12.70 12.42 -18.59
CA PRO A 129 11.75 11.70 -19.43
C PRO A 129 12.34 10.37 -19.95
N PRO A 130 11.53 9.32 -20.13
CA PRO A 130 10.09 9.25 -19.82
C PRO A 130 9.78 8.97 -18.34
N TRP A 131 10.77 8.62 -17.52
CA TRP A 131 10.63 8.15 -16.14
C TRP A 131 9.98 9.14 -15.19
N ALA A 132 10.26 10.43 -15.36
CA ALA A 132 9.74 11.51 -14.51
C ALA A 132 8.20 11.55 -14.37
N ARG A 133 7.48 10.95 -15.32
CA ARG A 133 6.03 10.87 -15.30
C ARG A 133 5.49 9.96 -14.19
N HIS A 134 6.18 8.84 -13.92
CA HIS A 134 5.65 7.78 -13.05
C HIS A 134 6.62 7.37 -11.93
N TRP A 135 7.94 7.43 -12.14
CA TRP A 135 8.94 7.02 -11.12
C TRP A 135 9.15 8.13 -10.09
N ARG A 136 8.14 8.33 -9.25
CA ARG A 136 8.10 9.34 -8.19
C ARG A 136 7.94 8.69 -6.82
N MET A 137 8.85 7.75 -6.52
CA MET A 137 8.71 6.83 -5.39
C MET A 137 8.94 7.53 -4.05
N GLU A 138 9.76 8.58 -4.00
CA GLU A 138 9.94 9.38 -2.79
C GLU A 138 8.65 10.12 -2.44
N SER A 139 8.13 10.92 -3.38
CA SER A 139 6.86 11.64 -3.21
C SER A 139 5.71 10.66 -2.90
N TYR A 140 5.67 9.51 -3.57
CA TYR A 140 4.64 8.50 -3.32
C TYR A 140 4.65 7.99 -1.89
N LEU A 141 5.83 7.76 -1.31
CA LEU A 141 5.93 7.28 0.07
C LEU A 141 5.62 8.36 1.09
N VAL A 142 6.21 9.54 0.92
CA VAL A 142 6.20 10.62 1.91
C VAL A 142 4.89 11.40 1.90
N ASP A 143 4.42 11.76 0.71
CA ASP A 143 3.30 12.70 0.56
C ASP A 143 1.96 11.99 0.34
N GLU A 144 1.97 10.72 -0.11
CA GLU A 144 0.75 10.01 -0.48
C GLU A 144 0.48 8.76 0.37
N LEU A 145 1.31 7.72 0.25
CA LEU A 145 0.99 6.41 0.82
C LEU A 145 1.04 6.41 2.35
N THR A 146 2.10 6.97 2.93
CA THR A 146 2.22 6.99 4.40
C THR A 146 1.09 7.81 5.01
N PRO A 147 0.81 9.05 4.57
CA PRO A 147 -0.34 9.81 5.07
C PRO A 147 -1.68 9.10 4.87
N LEU A 148 -1.90 8.45 3.72
CA LEU A 148 -3.10 7.66 3.44
C LEU A 148 -3.30 6.54 4.47
N VAL A 149 -2.25 5.77 4.77
CA VAL A 149 -2.32 4.67 5.74
C VAL A 149 -2.46 5.19 7.17
N GLN A 150 -1.79 6.29 7.52
CA GLN A 150 -1.94 6.93 8.83
C GLN A 150 -3.38 7.42 9.03
N GLN A 151 -3.99 8.04 8.01
CA GLN A 151 -5.39 8.46 8.06
C GLN A 151 -6.35 7.27 8.19
N HIS A 152 -6.08 6.17 7.48
CA HIS A 152 -6.90 4.96 7.54
C HIS A 152 -6.84 4.25 8.90
N THR A 153 -5.66 4.22 9.52
CA THR A 153 -5.40 3.43 10.74
C THR A 153 -5.44 4.24 12.03
N GLY A 154 -5.30 5.58 11.95
CA GLY A 154 -5.13 6.46 13.10
C GLY A 154 -3.73 6.40 13.75
N LEU A 155 -2.78 5.66 13.16
CA LEU A 155 -1.42 5.48 13.70
C LEU A 155 -0.52 6.62 13.22
N THR A 156 -0.08 7.49 14.13
CA THR A 156 0.78 8.64 13.77
C THR A 156 2.26 8.44 14.11
N ALA A 157 2.58 7.57 15.09
CA ALA A 157 3.95 7.19 15.37
C ALA A 157 4.45 6.23 14.28
N THR A 158 5.44 6.67 13.51
CA THR A 158 5.95 5.93 12.34
C THR A 158 7.45 5.72 12.42
N GLY A 159 7.89 4.48 12.22
CA GLY A 159 9.27 4.12 11.92
C GLY A 159 9.43 3.75 10.45
N LEU A 160 10.66 3.83 9.96
CA LEU A 160 11.05 3.45 8.59
C LEU A 160 12.29 2.55 8.64
N CYS A 161 12.28 1.47 7.89
CA CYS A 161 13.46 0.64 7.65
C CYS A 161 13.37 -0.04 6.28
N GLY A 162 14.43 -0.72 5.86
CA GLY A 162 14.41 -1.43 4.58
C GLY A 162 15.63 -2.30 4.34
N HIS A 163 15.63 -2.97 3.18
CA HIS A 163 16.70 -3.87 2.75
C HIS A 163 17.29 -3.45 1.40
N SER A 164 18.62 -3.37 1.30
CA SER A 164 19.36 -3.08 0.06
C SER A 164 18.90 -1.76 -0.57
N MET A 165 18.32 -1.75 -1.78
CA MET A 165 17.70 -0.55 -2.37
C MET A 165 16.69 0.12 -1.43
N GLY A 166 15.90 -0.67 -0.69
CA GLY A 166 14.99 -0.12 0.33
C GLY A 166 15.70 0.31 1.61
N GLY A 167 16.87 -0.25 1.91
CA GLY A 167 17.74 0.26 2.96
C GLY A 167 18.31 1.63 2.59
N HIS A 168 18.68 1.81 1.32
CA HIS A 168 19.06 3.11 0.76
C HIS A 168 17.91 4.12 0.87
N GLY A 169 16.69 3.76 0.44
CA GLY A 169 15.54 4.66 0.54
C GLY A 169 15.09 4.98 1.98
N ALA A 170 15.45 4.14 2.95
CA ALA A 170 15.13 4.35 4.35
C ALA A 170 16.12 5.28 5.09
N LEU A 171 17.32 5.48 4.53
CA LEU A 171 18.40 6.30 5.09
C LEU A 171 18.43 7.67 4.42
#